data_AF-A0A963EFW8-F1
#
_entry.id   AF-A0A963EFW8-F1
#
_cell.length_a   1.000
_cell.length_b   1.000
_cell.length_c   1.000
_cell.angle_alpha   90.00
_cell.angle_beta   90.00
_cell.angle_gamma   90.00
#
_symmetry.space_group_name_H-M   'P 1'
#
loop_
_entity.id
_entity.type
_entity.pdbx_description
1 polymer ?
#
loop_
_entity_poly.entity_id
_entity_poly.type
_entity_poly.pdbx_seq_one_letter_code
_entity_poly.pdbx_strand_id
1 'polypeptide(L)'
;AVRNVRGKGAGLTVAFADGTALDTDFLILGTGFTVDPAARKELGEAADEVLAWRDAYRPAMNEENAELGRFPYLAADFSFQEKEPGKAPWLGRIHCYNYGATTSLGKVSGDIPGVSDGADWLARAIAARLYAEDIDTHWHELLAYAKPELDGSEWRASPLPARDGQDEVA
;
A
#
# COMPACT_ATOMS: atom_id res chain seq x y z
N ALA A 1 -9.47 22.06 25.51
CA ALA A 1 -10.31 21.56 24.40
C ALA A 1 -11.51 22.49 24.20
N VAL A 2 -11.97 22.68 22.96
CA VAL A 2 -13.21 23.42 22.67
C VAL A 2 -14.40 22.57 23.12
N ARG A 3 -15.32 23.18 23.88
CA ARG A 3 -16.54 22.52 24.37
C ARG A 3 -17.73 22.82 23.47
N ASN A 4 -17.91 24.07 23.06
CA ASN A 4 -18.90 24.48 22.08
C ASN A 4 -18.54 25.81 21.43
N VAL A 5 -19.22 26.13 20.32
CA VAL A 5 -19.14 27.40 19.62
C VAL A 5 -20.56 27.91 19.43
N ARG A 6 -20.79 29.19 19.71
CA ARG A 6 -22.10 29.84 19.53
C ARG A 6 -21.94 31.14 18.75
N GLY A 7 -22.92 31.50 17.92
CA GLY A 7 -22.95 32.80 17.26
C GLY A 7 -23.22 33.93 18.26
N LYS A 8 -22.57 35.08 18.08
CA LYS A 8 -22.73 36.30 18.88
C LYS A 8 -22.67 37.52 17.96
N GLY A 9 -23.82 38.07 17.61
CA GLY A 9 -23.89 39.19 16.65
C GLY A 9 -23.31 38.79 15.30
N ALA A 10 -22.32 39.54 14.82
CA ALA A 10 -21.56 39.21 13.61
C ALA A 10 -20.40 38.23 13.83
N GLY A 11 -20.10 37.87 15.09
CA GLY A 11 -19.00 36.98 15.47
C GLY A 11 -19.45 35.72 16.20
N LEU A 12 -18.53 35.15 16.96
CA LEU A 12 -18.61 33.83 17.58
C LEU A 12 -18.07 33.91 19.01
N THR A 13 -18.64 33.13 19.91
CA THR A 13 -18.04 32.83 21.22
C THR A 13 -17.63 31.36 21.25
N VAL A 14 -16.35 31.11 21.46
CA VAL A 14 -15.77 29.77 21.64
C VAL A 14 -15.65 29.50 23.14
N ALA A 15 -16.37 28.50 23.64
CA ALA A 15 -16.28 28.07 25.03
C ALA A 15 -15.31 26.90 25.18
N PHE A 16 -14.39 26.99 26.13
CA PHE A 16 -13.40 25.96 26.41
C PHE A 16 -13.81 25.06 27.59
N ALA A 17 -13.20 23.88 27.67
CA ALA A 17 -13.49 22.88 28.69
C ALA A 17 -13.14 23.32 30.13
N ASP A 18 -12.22 24.27 30.28
CA ASP A 18 -11.83 24.86 31.57
C ASP A 18 -12.80 25.96 32.06
N GLY A 19 -13.88 26.21 31.32
CA GLY A 19 -14.89 27.22 31.64
C GLY A 19 -14.57 28.62 31.09
N THR A 20 -13.41 28.84 30.49
CA THR A 20 -13.09 30.10 29.81
C THR A 20 -13.79 30.22 28.46
N ALA A 21 -13.86 31.44 27.92
CA ALA A 21 -14.43 31.71 26.61
C ALA A 21 -13.66 32.81 25.86
N LEU A 22 -13.68 32.73 24.53
CA LEU A 22 -13.08 33.70 23.63
C LEU A 22 -14.12 34.18 22.62
N ASP A 23 -14.31 35.49 22.53
CA ASP A 23 -15.07 36.12 21.44
C ASP A 23 -14.13 36.39 20.25
N THR A 24 -14.59 36.02 19.06
CA THR A 24 -13.82 36.15 17.81
C THR A 24 -14.75 36.37 16.63
N ASP A 25 -14.27 37.02 15.58
CA ASP A 25 -15.02 37.19 14.33
C ASP A 25 -14.93 35.94 13.44
N PHE A 26 -13.83 35.19 13.53
CA PHE A 26 -13.56 34.03 12.68
C PHE A 26 -13.09 32.82 13.49
N LEU A 27 -13.43 31.63 12.99
CA LEU A 27 -12.95 30.35 13.47
C LEU A 27 -12.45 29.52 12.28
N ILE A 28 -11.17 29.13 12.31
CA ILE A 28 -10.56 28.28 11.28
C ILE A 28 -10.48 26.86 11.83
N LEU A 29 -11.13 25.92 11.15
CA LEU A 29 -11.17 24.51 11.55
C LEU A 29 -9.98 23.74 10.96
N GLY A 30 -8.88 23.70 11.70
CA GLY A 30 -7.72 22.86 11.41
C GLY A 30 -7.84 21.45 11.98
N THR A 31 -9.01 20.80 11.88
CA THR A 31 -9.32 19.53 12.57
C THR A 31 -8.89 18.27 11.80
N GLY A 32 -8.11 18.41 10.74
CA GLY A 32 -7.62 17.29 9.94
C GLY A 32 -8.68 16.69 9.01
N PHE A 33 -8.56 15.39 8.77
CA PHE A 33 -9.36 14.63 7.80
C PHE A 33 -9.90 13.34 8.42
N THR A 34 -10.94 12.78 7.83
CA THR A 34 -11.48 11.45 8.18
C THR A 34 -11.08 10.43 7.12
N VAL A 35 -11.07 9.15 7.51
CA VAL A 35 -10.91 8.02 6.58
C VAL A 35 -12.28 7.39 6.37
N ASP A 36 -12.78 7.46 5.15
CA ASP A 36 -14.06 6.87 4.76
C ASP A 36 -14.06 6.47 3.27
N PRO A 37 -13.91 5.17 2.96
CA PRO A 37 -14.03 4.67 1.59
C PRO A 37 -15.39 4.99 0.94
N ALA A 38 -16.48 5.00 1.73
CA ALA A 38 -17.82 5.30 1.23
C ALA A 38 -17.96 6.74 0.73
N ALA A 39 -17.10 7.66 1.19
CA ALA A 39 -17.06 9.03 0.69
C ALA A 39 -16.45 9.15 -0.72
N ARG A 40 -15.80 8.09 -1.24
CA ARG A 40 -15.16 8.08 -2.55
C ARG A 40 -16.15 7.68 -3.64
N LYS A 41 -16.69 8.69 -4.32
CA LYS A 41 -17.64 8.51 -5.43
C LYS A 41 -17.11 7.62 -6.55
N GLU A 42 -15.78 7.57 -6.73
CA GLU A 42 -15.12 6.75 -7.72
C GLU A 42 -15.29 5.24 -7.48
N LEU A 43 -15.56 4.84 -6.23
CA LEU A 43 -15.85 3.44 -5.87
C LEU A 43 -17.34 3.08 -6.06
N GLY A 44 -18.22 4.07 -6.23
CA GLY A 44 -19.65 3.87 -6.44
C GLY A 44 -20.27 2.97 -5.36
N GLU A 45 -21.14 2.05 -5.79
CA GLU A 45 -21.81 1.09 -4.91
C GLU A 45 -20.83 0.10 -4.24
N ALA A 46 -19.66 -0.13 -4.83
CA ALA A 46 -18.68 -1.07 -4.27
C ALA A 46 -17.92 -0.52 -3.06
N ALA A 47 -18.10 0.76 -2.71
CA ALA A 47 -17.47 1.33 -1.53
C ALA A 47 -17.92 0.62 -0.23
N ASP A 48 -19.17 0.15 -0.19
CA ASP A 48 -19.72 -0.64 0.93
C ASP A 48 -19.23 -2.09 0.96
N GLU A 49 -18.67 -2.56 -0.16
CA GLU A 49 -18.08 -3.89 -0.32
C GLU A 49 -16.59 -3.92 0.05
N VAL A 50 -15.99 -2.78 0.40
CA VAL A 50 -14.63 -2.72 0.95
C VAL A 50 -14.64 -3.23 2.39
N LEU A 51 -13.83 -4.24 2.67
CA LEU A 51 -13.61 -4.75 4.03
C LEU A 51 -12.94 -3.68 4.88
N ALA A 52 -13.55 -3.32 6.01
CA ALA A 52 -12.98 -2.38 6.98
C ALA A 52 -12.58 -3.08 8.29
N TRP A 53 -11.79 -2.40 9.11
CA TRP A 53 -11.32 -2.93 10.39
C TRP A 53 -12.46 -3.31 11.35
N ARG A 54 -13.58 -2.58 11.33
CA ARG A 54 -14.80 -2.94 12.10
C ARG A 54 -15.40 -4.29 11.70
N ASP A 55 -15.18 -4.73 10.47
CA ASP A 55 -15.68 -6.01 9.95
C ASP A 55 -14.69 -7.14 10.27
N ALA A 56 -13.38 -6.86 10.29
CA ALA A 56 -12.32 -7.84 10.51
C ALA A 56 -11.95 -8.06 11.99
N TYR A 57 -12.19 -7.08 12.87
CA TYR A 57 -11.78 -7.14 14.27
C TYR A 57 -12.89 -6.64 15.20
N ARG A 58 -13.19 -7.43 16.23
CA ARG A 58 -14.04 -7.01 17.35
C ARG A 58 -13.16 -6.64 18.55
N PRO A 59 -13.09 -5.34 18.93
CA PRO A 59 -12.34 -4.92 20.10
C PRO A 59 -12.98 -5.45 21.39
N ALA A 60 -12.16 -5.54 22.45
CA ALA A 60 -12.67 -5.83 23.79
C ALA A 60 -13.58 -4.69 24.29
N MET A 61 -14.37 -4.99 25.31
CA MET A 61 -15.25 -4.00 25.92
C MET A 61 -14.44 -2.79 26.43
N ASN A 62 -14.87 -1.58 26.05
CA ASN A 62 -14.24 -0.29 26.33
C ASN A 62 -12.97 0.02 25.51
N GLU A 63 -12.63 -0.80 24.53
CA GLU A 63 -11.55 -0.52 23.56
C GLU A 63 -12.11 -0.16 22.17
N GLU A 64 -13.43 0.04 22.05
CA GLU A 64 -14.07 0.42 20.80
C GLU A 64 -13.59 1.79 20.31
N ASN A 65 -13.19 1.86 19.04
CA ASN A 65 -12.86 3.12 18.38
C ASN A 65 -13.54 3.18 17.01
N ALA A 66 -14.59 3.99 16.91
CA ALA A 66 -15.39 4.11 15.69
C ALA A 66 -14.57 4.65 14.50
N GLU A 67 -13.61 5.55 14.74
CA GLU A 67 -12.77 6.10 13.67
C GLU A 67 -11.80 5.05 13.14
N LEU A 68 -11.10 4.31 14.02
CA LEU A 68 -10.22 3.21 13.59
C LEU A 68 -11.00 2.11 12.85
N GLY A 69 -12.24 1.83 13.27
CA GLY A 69 -13.10 0.86 12.61
C GLY A 69 -13.48 1.22 11.16
N ARG A 70 -13.33 2.48 10.74
CA ARG A 70 -13.58 2.91 9.34
C ARG A 70 -12.40 2.69 8.41
N PHE A 71 -11.20 2.43 8.93
CA PHE A 71 -10.04 2.22 8.09
C PHE A 71 -10.23 0.93 7.27
N PRO A 72 -9.86 0.95 5.97
CA PRO A 72 -9.81 -0.25 5.16
C PRO A 72 -8.94 -1.33 5.78
N TYR A 73 -9.39 -2.58 5.73
CA TYR A 73 -8.59 -3.73 6.08
C TYR A 73 -7.85 -4.21 4.82
N LEU A 74 -6.67 -3.65 4.58
CA LEU A 74 -5.91 -3.88 3.35
C LEU A 74 -5.13 -5.19 3.37
N ALA A 75 -4.89 -5.73 2.18
CA ALA A 75 -3.89 -6.77 1.97
C ALA A 75 -2.47 -6.19 2.04
N ALA A 76 -1.48 -7.09 2.11
CA ALA A 76 -0.06 -6.71 2.21
C ALA A 76 0.48 -5.95 0.99
N ASP A 77 -0.23 -5.94 -0.14
CA ASP A 77 0.09 -5.19 -1.36
C ASP A 77 -0.69 -3.87 -1.47
N PHE A 78 -1.26 -3.38 -0.36
CA PHE A 78 -2.14 -2.21 -0.29
C PHE A 78 -3.50 -2.39 -0.99
N SER A 79 -3.81 -3.55 -1.57
CA SER A 79 -5.09 -3.73 -2.25
C SER A 79 -6.27 -3.76 -1.28
N PHE A 80 -7.42 -3.24 -1.73
CA PHE A 80 -8.67 -3.42 -1.01
C PHE A 80 -9.08 -4.89 -1.02
N GLN A 81 -9.68 -5.34 0.09
CA GLN A 81 -10.25 -6.67 0.22
C GLN A 81 -11.77 -6.60 0.20
N GLU A 82 -12.40 -7.64 -0.34
CA GLU A 82 -13.85 -7.76 -0.34
C GLU A 82 -14.34 -8.02 1.09
N LYS A 83 -15.39 -7.29 1.48
CA LYS A 83 -16.12 -7.55 2.72
C LYS A 83 -16.81 -8.91 2.67
N GLU A 84 -17.45 -9.21 1.55
CA GLU A 84 -18.04 -10.51 1.24
C GLU A 84 -17.37 -11.06 -0.02
N PRO A 85 -16.64 -12.20 0.07
CA PRO A 85 -15.92 -12.76 -1.07
C PRO A 85 -16.83 -12.98 -2.29
N GLY A 86 -16.39 -12.53 -3.46
CA GLY A 86 -17.07 -12.72 -4.73
C GLY A 86 -18.03 -11.59 -5.15
N LYS A 87 -18.34 -10.63 -4.28
CA LYS A 87 -19.26 -9.51 -4.62
C LYS A 87 -18.59 -8.41 -5.45
N ALA A 88 -17.35 -8.09 -5.16
CA ALA A 88 -16.57 -7.08 -5.88
C ALA A 88 -15.10 -7.50 -6.03
N PRO A 89 -14.78 -8.61 -6.75
CA PRO A 89 -13.41 -9.16 -6.80
C PRO A 89 -12.38 -8.18 -7.39
N TRP A 90 -12.86 -7.22 -8.19
CA TRP A 90 -12.05 -6.18 -8.80
C TRP A 90 -11.49 -5.17 -7.79
N LEU A 91 -12.02 -5.10 -6.55
CA LEU A 91 -11.46 -4.28 -5.47
C LEU A 91 -10.00 -4.67 -5.17
N GLY A 92 -9.65 -5.96 -5.33
CA GLY A 92 -8.28 -6.46 -5.20
C GLY A 92 -7.31 -5.93 -6.26
N ARG A 93 -7.78 -5.14 -7.25
CA ARG A 93 -6.96 -4.44 -8.25
C ARG A 93 -6.81 -2.95 -7.96
N ILE A 94 -7.41 -2.45 -6.88
CA ILE A 94 -7.27 -1.05 -6.44
C ILE A 94 -6.39 -1.02 -5.20
N HIS A 95 -5.31 -0.24 -5.27
CA HIS A 95 -4.33 -0.12 -4.20
C HIS A 95 -4.52 1.19 -3.43
N CYS A 96 -4.77 1.09 -2.13
CA CYS A 96 -4.97 2.23 -1.24
C CYS A 96 -3.62 2.76 -0.74
N TYR A 97 -2.96 3.56 -1.58
CA TYR A 97 -1.69 4.20 -1.22
C TYR A 97 -1.91 5.63 -0.71
N ASN A 98 -2.49 5.75 0.49
CA ASN A 98 -2.72 7.02 1.20
C ASN A 98 -2.86 6.77 2.71
N TYR A 99 -3.23 7.78 3.50
CA TYR A 99 -3.39 7.68 4.96
C TYR A 99 -4.30 6.54 5.44
N GLY A 100 -5.29 6.14 4.63
CA GLY A 100 -6.18 5.02 4.93
C GLY A 100 -5.48 3.67 5.10
N ALA A 101 -4.25 3.51 4.62
CA ALA A 101 -3.46 2.30 4.82
C ALA A 101 -2.85 2.17 6.23
N THR A 102 -2.85 3.25 7.02
CA THR A 102 -2.06 3.33 8.26
C THR A 102 -2.35 2.21 9.25
N THR A 103 -3.63 1.85 9.42
CA THR A 103 -4.02 0.83 10.41
C THR A 103 -3.58 -0.58 9.97
N SER A 104 -3.52 -0.86 8.67
CA SER A 104 -3.11 -2.17 8.16
C SER A 104 -1.60 -2.30 7.95
N LEU A 105 -0.94 -1.24 7.49
CA LEU A 105 0.43 -1.30 6.96
C LEU A 105 1.40 -0.29 7.62
N GLY A 106 0.91 0.51 8.57
CA GLY A 106 1.71 1.56 9.21
C GLY A 106 1.82 2.84 8.39
N LYS A 107 2.60 3.81 8.88
CA LYS A 107 2.73 5.16 8.30
C LYS A 107 3.69 5.21 7.10
N VAL A 108 3.43 4.39 6.09
CA VAL A 108 4.30 4.22 4.89
C VAL A 108 3.74 4.90 3.63
N SER A 109 2.55 5.48 3.70
CA SER A 109 1.81 6.00 2.54
C SER A 109 1.28 7.43 2.69
N GLY A 110 1.48 8.04 3.86
CA GLY A 110 0.85 9.32 4.24
C GLY A 110 1.79 10.51 4.38
N ASP A 111 3.03 10.29 4.85
CA ASP A 111 3.94 11.36 5.23
C ASP A 111 5.30 11.25 4.51
N ILE A 112 5.97 12.40 4.35
CA ILE A 112 7.28 12.53 3.66
C ILE A 112 8.33 11.50 4.11
N PRO A 113 8.47 11.16 5.41
CA PRO A 113 9.53 10.23 5.82
C PRO A 113 9.36 8.81 5.28
N GLY A 114 8.12 8.34 5.06
CA GLY A 114 7.83 6.94 4.71
C GLY A 114 7.34 6.73 3.29
N VAL A 115 7.03 7.80 2.54
CA VAL A 115 6.38 7.70 1.24
C VAL A 115 7.27 7.05 0.17
N SER A 116 8.59 7.23 0.20
CA SER A 116 9.47 6.57 -0.78
C SER A 116 9.51 5.06 -0.55
N ASP A 117 9.69 4.63 0.70
CA ASP A 117 9.76 3.21 1.05
C ASP A 117 8.44 2.48 0.77
N GLY A 118 7.31 3.13 1.09
CA GLY A 118 6.00 2.58 0.77
C GLY A 118 5.71 2.51 -0.72
N ALA A 119 6.18 3.49 -1.51
CA ALA A 119 6.04 3.47 -2.96
C ALA A 119 6.88 2.34 -3.58
N ASP A 120 8.10 2.14 -3.11
CA ASP A 120 8.95 1.02 -3.53
C ASP A 120 8.32 -0.34 -3.18
N TRP A 121 7.74 -0.46 -1.97
CA TRP A 121 7.00 -1.65 -1.57
C TRP A 121 5.80 -1.90 -2.49
N LEU A 122 4.96 -0.89 -2.71
CA LEU A 122 3.80 -0.98 -3.59
C LEU A 122 4.20 -1.41 -5.01
N ALA A 123 5.22 -0.76 -5.58
CA ALA A 123 5.69 -1.06 -6.93
C ALA A 123 6.15 -2.52 -7.07
N ARG A 124 6.91 -3.02 -6.09
CA ARG A 124 7.34 -4.43 -6.04
C ARG A 124 6.15 -5.39 -5.92
N ALA A 125 5.16 -5.05 -5.09
CA ALA A 125 3.98 -5.88 -4.90
C ALA A 125 3.12 -5.97 -6.17
N ILE A 126 2.91 -4.83 -6.86
CA ILE A 126 2.21 -4.79 -8.16
C ILE A 126 2.99 -5.59 -9.21
N ALA A 127 4.30 -5.40 -9.32
CA ALA A 127 5.13 -6.13 -10.28
C ALA A 127 5.07 -7.64 -10.03
N ALA A 128 5.18 -8.08 -8.77
CA ALA A 128 5.07 -9.49 -8.41
C ALA A 128 3.69 -10.07 -8.76
N ARG A 129 2.61 -9.29 -8.55
CA ARG A 129 1.26 -9.70 -8.91
C ARG A 129 1.09 -9.86 -10.42
N LEU A 130 1.53 -8.88 -11.21
CA LEU A 130 1.47 -8.96 -12.67
C LEU A 130 2.28 -10.16 -13.19
N TYR A 131 3.48 -10.36 -12.66
CA TYR A 131 4.31 -11.52 -13.02
C TYR A 131 3.64 -12.85 -12.70
N ALA A 132 2.94 -12.94 -11.57
CA ALA A 132 2.18 -14.13 -11.20
C ALA A 132 0.94 -14.34 -12.08
N GLU A 133 0.25 -13.26 -12.48
CA GLU A 133 -0.87 -13.31 -13.44
C GLU A 133 -0.39 -13.81 -14.83
N ASP A 134 0.84 -13.48 -15.23
CA ASP A 134 1.42 -13.84 -16.54
C ASP A 134 2.39 -15.04 -16.50
N ILE A 135 2.40 -15.82 -15.40
CA ILE A 135 3.42 -16.86 -15.17
C ILE A 135 3.48 -17.91 -16.29
N ASP A 136 2.33 -18.28 -16.85
CA ASP A 136 2.25 -19.24 -17.94
C ASP A 136 2.93 -18.70 -19.20
N THR A 137 2.77 -17.42 -19.51
CA THR A 137 3.43 -16.77 -20.66
C THR A 137 4.94 -16.83 -20.49
N HIS A 138 5.45 -16.40 -19.33
CA HIS A 138 6.88 -16.43 -19.03
C HIS A 138 7.46 -17.85 -19.04
N TRP A 139 6.68 -18.83 -18.57
CA TRP A 139 7.08 -20.23 -18.61
C TRP A 139 7.23 -20.76 -20.05
N HIS A 140 6.28 -20.44 -20.94
CA HIS A 140 6.39 -20.82 -22.34
C HIS A 140 7.56 -20.14 -23.04
N GLU A 141 7.82 -18.85 -22.76
CA GLU A 141 8.99 -18.12 -23.29
C GLU A 141 10.30 -18.77 -22.86
N LEU A 142 10.39 -19.20 -21.59
CA LEU A 142 11.55 -19.90 -21.06
C LEU A 142 11.79 -21.24 -21.78
N LEU A 143 10.73 -22.03 -21.99
CA LEU A 143 10.83 -23.30 -22.73
C LEU A 143 11.18 -23.09 -24.22
N ALA A 144 10.73 -22.00 -24.83
CA ALA A 144 11.00 -21.65 -26.21
C ALA A 144 12.39 -21.02 -26.43
N TYR A 145 13.11 -20.68 -25.35
CA TYR A 145 14.41 -20.03 -25.45
C TYR A 145 15.44 -20.95 -26.12
N ALA A 146 15.81 -20.61 -27.35
CA ALA A 146 16.74 -21.38 -28.17
C ALA A 146 17.98 -20.59 -28.59
N LYS A 147 18.23 -19.43 -27.97
CA LYS A 147 19.41 -18.61 -28.28
C LYS A 147 20.65 -19.29 -27.69
N PRO A 148 21.62 -19.74 -28.50
CA PRO A 148 22.83 -20.36 -27.98
C PRO A 148 23.67 -19.33 -27.22
N GLU A 149 24.16 -19.70 -26.03
CA GLU A 149 25.12 -18.88 -25.27
C GLU A 149 26.54 -19.01 -25.83
N LEU A 150 26.86 -20.19 -26.37
CA LEU A 150 28.11 -20.52 -27.05
C LEU A 150 27.75 -21.23 -28.36
N ASP A 151 28.26 -20.74 -29.48
CA ASP A 151 28.08 -21.39 -30.79
C ASP A 151 29.31 -22.18 -31.25
N GLY A 152 30.39 -22.13 -30.45
CA GLY A 152 31.63 -22.85 -30.70
C GLY A 152 32.58 -22.10 -31.64
N SER A 153 32.17 -20.96 -32.20
CA SER A 153 33.04 -20.10 -33.00
C SER A 153 33.96 -19.23 -32.13
N GLU A 154 33.64 -19.10 -30.84
CA GLU A 154 34.37 -18.26 -29.87
C GLU A 154 35.73 -18.85 -29.48
N TRP A 155 35.91 -20.16 -29.66
CA TRP A 155 37.16 -20.84 -29.34
C TRP A 155 37.81 -21.45 -30.58
N ARG A 156 39.14 -21.39 -30.63
CA ARG A 156 39.96 -22.11 -31.59
C ARG A 156 40.97 -22.96 -30.85
N ALA A 157 41.15 -24.19 -31.32
CA ALA A 157 42.18 -25.08 -30.79
C ALA A 157 43.56 -24.43 -30.93
N SER A 158 44.24 -24.27 -29.80
CA SER A 158 45.67 -23.98 -29.76
C SER A 158 46.41 -25.23 -29.28
N PRO A 159 47.63 -25.49 -29.79
CA PRO A 159 48.49 -26.50 -29.20
C PRO A 159 48.72 -26.20 -27.72
N LEU A 160 48.85 -27.25 -26.90
CA LEU A 160 49.27 -27.09 -25.50
C LEU A 160 50.65 -26.42 -25.49
N PRO A 161 50.88 -25.42 -24.62
CA PRO A 161 52.21 -24.85 -24.47
C PRO A 161 53.19 -25.97 -24.11
N ALA A 162 54.37 -25.94 -24.72
CA ALA A 162 55.44 -26.86 -24.36
C ALA A 162 55.71 -26.72 -22.86
N ARG A 163 55.82 -27.84 -22.15
CA ARG A 163 56.30 -27.81 -20.78
C ARG A 163 57.74 -27.31 -20.83
N ASP A 164 58.00 -26.11 -20.33
CA ASP A 164 59.36 -25.64 -20.09
C ASP A 164 60.02 -26.60 -19.09
N GLY A 165 60.92 -27.45 -19.61
CA GLY A 165 61.84 -28.31 -18.87
C GLY A 165 61.24 -29.15 -17.73
N GLN A 166 61.02 -30.45 -17.97
CA GLN A 166 61.90 -31.53 -17.46
C GLN A 166 61.24 -32.92 -17.45
N ASP A 167 62.11 -33.88 -17.75
CA ASP A 167 62.13 -35.30 -17.39
C ASP A 167 61.40 -36.33 -18.27
N GLU A 168 62.20 -36.88 -19.20
CA GLU A 168 62.26 -38.32 -19.47
C GLU A 168 62.02 -39.11 -18.18
N VAL A 169 60.87 -39.77 -18.08
CA VAL A 169 60.70 -40.92 -17.20
C VAL A 169 60.87 -42.16 -18.08
N ALA A 170 61.98 -42.86 -17.82
CA ALA A 170 62.28 -44.20 -18.30
C ALA A 170 61.25 -45.23 -17.81
#